data_AF-A0A7V1LT43-F1
#
_entry.id   AF-A0A7V1LT43-F1
#
_cell.length_a   1.000
_cell.length_b   1.000
_cell.length_c   1.000
_cell.angle_alpha   90.00
_cell.angle_beta   90.00
_cell.angle_gamma   90.00
#
_symmetry.space_group_name_H-M   'P 1'
#
loop_
_entity.id
_entity.type
_entity.pdbx_description
1 polymer ?
#
loop_
_entity_poly.entity_id
_entity_poly.type
_entity_poly.pdbx_seq_one_letter_code
_entity_poly.pdbx_strand_id
1 'polypeptide(L)' 'MMQSFNKIKSVNGSLNLPGDKSISHRALMISAMAEGESVITNLSDGEDVKSTHKCL' A
#
# COMPACT_ATOMS: atom_id res chain seq x y z
N MET A 1 -19.67 -5.88 7.86
CA MET A 1 -20.06 -7.15 7.23
C MET A 1 -19.29 -8.25 7.93
N MET A 2 -19.95 -9.30 8.40
CA MET A 2 -19.28 -10.40 9.12
C MET A 2 -18.89 -11.47 8.10
N GLN A 3 -17.60 -11.75 7.94
CA GLN A 3 -17.12 -12.86 7.12
C GLN A 3 -16.94 -14.10 8.00
N SER A 4 -17.47 -15.24 7.53
CA SER A 4 -17.26 -16.54 8.16
C SER A 4 -16.23 -17.32 7.35
N PHE A 5 -15.24 -17.88 8.04
CA PHE A 5 -14.19 -18.70 7.45
C PHE A 5 -14.31 -20.14 7.94
N ASN A 6 -14.17 -21.10 7.02
CA ASN A 6 -14.12 -22.52 7.35
C ASN A 6 -12.67 -22.96 7.61
N LYS A 7 -12.49 -24.06 8.35
CA LYS A 7 -11.15 -24.59 8.66
C LYS A 7 -10.42 -25.02 7.39
N ILE A 8 -9.24 -24.46 7.17
CA ILE A 8 -8.33 -24.84 6.08
C ILE A 8 -7.28 -25.81 6.63
N LYS A 9 -6.98 -26.89 5.89
CA LYS A 9 -5.99 -27.92 6.31
C LYS A 9 -4.54 -27.48 6.08
N SER A 10 -4.26 -26.82 4.96
CA SER A 10 -2.94 -26.27 4.62
C SER A 10 -3.07 -25.16 3.57
N VAL A 11 -2.09 -24.26 3.52
CA VAL A 11 -1.95 -23.24 2.48
C VAL A 11 -0.58 -23.44 1.83
N ASN A 12 -0.55 -23.48 0.49
CA ASN A 12 0.68 -23.56 -0.27
C ASN A 12 0.56 -22.66 -1.51
N GLY A 13 1.58 -21.86 -1.76
CA GLY A 13 1.61 -20.93 -2.89
C GLY A 13 2.54 -19.76 -2.61
N SER A 14 2.59 -18.84 -3.56
CA SER A 14 3.32 -17.58 -3.45
C SER A 14 2.37 -16.43 -3.73
N LEU A 15 2.60 -15.31 -3.07
CA LEU A 15 1.77 -14.13 -3.19
C LEU A 15 2.65 -12.89 -3.28
N ASN A 16 2.23 -11.93 -4.09
CA ASN A 16 2.80 -10.59 -4.09
C ASN A 16 1.94 -9.74 -3.17
N LEU A 17 2.57 -9.14 -2.17
CA LEU A 17 1.90 -8.23 -1.26
C LEU A 17 1.86 -6.83 -1.86
N PRO A 18 0.80 -6.05 -1.59
CA PRO A 18 0.78 -4.63 -1.89
C PRO A 18 1.89 -3.92 -1.10
N GLY A 19 2.18 -2.67 -1.47
CA GLY A 19 3.09 -1.82 -0.75
C GLY A 19 2.77 -1.67 0.74
N ASP A 20 3.80 -1.46 1.55
CA ASP A 20 3.62 -1.14 2.96
C ASP A 20 2.93 0.22 3.11
N LYS A 21 1.90 0.28 3.95
CA LYS A 21 1.09 1.49 4.16
C LYS A 21 1.94 2.65 4.69
N SER A 22 2.77 2.41 5.70
CA SER A 22 3.53 3.47 6.36
C SER A 22 4.64 4.01 5.46
N ILE A 23 5.34 3.14 4.74
CA ILE A 23 6.34 3.52 3.73
C ILE A 23 5.66 4.29 2.60
N SER A 24 4.49 3.86 2.15
CA SER A 24 3.76 4.54 1.07
C SER A 24 3.37 5.98 1.43
N HIS A 25 2.83 6.21 2.63
CA HIS A 25 2.56 7.57 3.11
C HIS A 25 3.84 8.42 3.14
N ARG A 26 4.93 7.90 3.71
CA ARG A 26 6.19 8.65 3.84
C ARG A 26 6.84 8.92 2.48
N ALA A 27 6.81 7.94 1.57
CA ALA A 27 7.35 8.08 0.22
C ALA A 27 6.63 9.23 -0.52
N LEU A 28 5.29 9.26 -0.48
CA LEU A 28 4.50 10.35 -1.06
C LEU A 28 4.87 11.71 -0.44
N MET A 29 4.92 11.81 0.89
CA MET A 29 5.23 13.07 1.58
C MET A 29 6.65 13.57 1.26
N ILE A 30 7.64 12.68 1.24
CA ILE A 30 9.03 13.03 0.91
C ILE A 30 9.13 13.45 -0.56
N SER A 31 8.50 12.72 -1.47
CA SER A 31 8.49 13.05 -2.90
C SER A 31 7.82 14.39 -3.19
N ALA A 32 6.75 14.75 -2.48
CA ALA A 32 6.09 16.04 -2.63
C ALA A 32 6.97 17.24 -2.21
N MET A 33 7.99 17.00 -1.39
CA MET A 33 8.97 18.02 -0.97
C MET A 33 10.26 18.00 -1.81
N ALA A 34 10.44 17.00 -2.67
CA ALA A 34 11.65 16.83 -3.45
C ALA A 34 11.63 17.71 -4.71
N GLU A 35 12.80 18.15 -5.15
CA GLU A 35 12.96 18.79 -6.47
C GLU A 35 13.12 17.71 -7.57
N GLY A 36 12.44 17.91 -8.70
CA GLY A 36 12.49 17.00 -9.84
C GLY A 36 11.43 15.89 -9.79
N GLU A 37 11.68 14.81 -10.52
CA GLU A 37 10.74 13.69 -10.65
C GLU A 37 11.06 12.57 -9.64
N SER A 38 10.03 12.12 -8.92
CA SER A 38 10.10 10.92 -8.07
C SER A 38 9.28 9.79 -8.67
N VAL A 39 9.88 8.61 -8.83
CA VAL A 39 9.19 7.40 -9.29
C VAL A 39 9.07 6.42 -8.12
N ILE A 40 7.84 6.11 -7.70
CA ILE A 40 7.56 5.18 -6.60
C ILE A 40 6.90 3.92 -7.17
N THR A 41 7.49 2.76 -6.89
CA THR A 41 6.96 1.45 -7.31
C THR A 41 6.38 0.68 -6.13
N ASN A 42 5.36 -0.16 -6.39
CA ASN A 42 4.66 -0.94 -5.36
C ASN A 42 4.10 -0.06 -4.23
N LEU A 43 3.45 1.06 -4.59
CA LEU A 43 2.73 1.90 -3.63
C LEU A 43 1.51 1.12 -3.10
N SER A 44 1.24 1.22 -1.80
CA SER A 44 0.04 0.63 -1.19
C SER A 44 -1.23 1.18 -1.85
N ASP A 45 -2.19 0.31 -2.13
CA ASP A 45 -3.47 0.62 -2.76
C ASP A 45 -4.60 0.91 -1.76
N GLY A 46 -4.27 0.99 -0.46
CA GLY A 46 -5.22 1.33 0.58
C GLY A 46 -5.79 2.74 0.45
N GLU A 47 -7.06 2.93 0.83
CA GLU A 47 -7.77 4.22 0.72
C GLU A 47 -7.08 5.35 1.52
N ASP A 48 -6.43 5.02 2.62
CA ASP A 48 -5.68 5.99 3.43
C ASP A 48 -4.51 6.59 2.63
N VAL A 49 -3.75 5.74 1.92
CA VAL A 49 -2.62 6.17 1.08
C VAL A 49 -3.11 6.94 -0.14
N LYS A 50 -4.21 6.52 -0.76
CA LYS A 50 -4.86 7.28 -1.83
C LYS A 50 -5.31 8.67 -1.35
N SER A 51 -5.80 8.77 -0.12
CA SER A 51 -6.20 10.05 0.47
C SER A 51 -5.01 10.98 0.67
N THR A 52 -3.87 10.47 1.15
CA THR A 52 -2.61 11.23 1.22
C THR A 52 -2.14 11.68 -0.16
N HIS A 53 -2.15 10.80 -1.17
CA HIS A 53 -1.77 11.18 -2.52
C HIS A 53 -2.66 12.29 -3.09
N LYS A 54 -3.97 12.27 -2.80
CA LYS A 54 -4.91 13.30 -3.28
C LYS A 54 -4.74 14.67 -2.64
N CYS A 55 -4.11 14.77 -1.46
CA CYS A 55 -4.00 16.02 -0.72
C CYS A 55 -2.63 16.70 -0.82
N LEU A 56 -1.62 15.99 -1.35
CA LEU A 56 -0.30 16.51 -1.68
C LEU A 56 -0.32 17.07 -3.11
#